data_AF-A0AAD6BLL6-F1
#
_entry.id   AF-A0AAD6BLL6-F1
#
_cell.length_a   1.000
_cell.length_b   1.000
_cell.length_c   1.000
_cell.angle_alpha   90.00
_cell.angle_beta   90.00
_cell.angle_gamma   90.00
#
_symmetry.space_group_name_H-M   'P 1'
#
loop_
_entity.id
_entity.type
_entity.pdbx_description
1 polymer ?
#
loop_
_entity_poly.entity_id
_entity_poly.type
_entity_poly.pdbx_seq_one_letter_code
_entity_poly.pdbx_strand_id
1 'polypeptide(L)'
;MALVMEPISKWTPKQVLDWMKGLDDCLQQYVKSFEREQMGGEQLLHITHQELEELGVTRIGHQELILEAVDLLCALNYGLETENLRTLSHKLNASAKNLQNFILGRRRGGHYDGRASRRLPNDFLTSVVDLIGAAKNLLAWLDRSPFASVTEYSLLKNNIVQLCLELTTIVQQDCTVYETENKILHVCKTLAGICDHIISLSSDSLVSQSAHLEVVHLTSIMPSEGLGMYIKSTYDGLHVITGTTENSPADLCKKIHAGDEVIQVNHQTVVGWQLKNLVNALREDPCGVILTLKKRPQNTLSSTPALLRNVRWKPLGLQ
;
A
#
# COMPACT_ATOMS: atom_id res chain seq x y z
N MET A 1 -14.78 -22.32 4.06
CA MET A 1 -13.58 -22.09 3.22
C MET A 1 -12.37 -22.07 4.13
N ALA A 2 -11.34 -22.87 3.86
CA ALA A 2 -10.07 -22.74 4.55
C ALA A 2 -9.50 -21.35 4.25
N LEU A 3 -9.05 -20.61 5.27
CA LEU A 3 -8.39 -19.33 5.05
C LEU A 3 -7.07 -19.61 4.31
N VAL A 4 -6.84 -18.88 3.21
CA VAL A 4 -5.59 -18.97 2.44
C VAL A 4 -4.38 -18.55 3.30
N MET A 5 -4.62 -17.66 4.25
CA MET A 5 -3.63 -17.15 5.21
C MET A 5 -4.30 -16.95 6.57
N GLU A 6 -3.62 -17.30 7.65
CA GLU A 6 -4.08 -17.00 9.01
C GLU A 6 -4.06 -15.48 9.25
N PRO A 7 -5.10 -14.89 9.86
CA PRO A 7 -5.13 -13.46 10.15
C PRO A 7 -3.98 -13.09 11.09
N ILE A 8 -3.41 -11.91 10.87
CA ILE A 8 -2.25 -11.41 11.61
C ILE A 8 -2.59 -11.24 13.09
N SER A 9 -3.84 -10.89 13.41
CA SER A 9 -4.30 -10.79 14.80
C SER A 9 -4.17 -12.09 15.60
N LYS A 10 -4.06 -13.26 14.94
CA LYS A 10 -3.89 -14.56 15.59
C LYS A 10 -2.44 -15.04 15.64
N TRP A 11 -1.48 -14.24 15.19
CA TRP A 11 -0.08 -14.65 15.21
C TRP A 11 0.40 -14.93 16.63
N THR A 12 1.10 -16.05 16.75
CA THR A 12 1.89 -16.40 17.93
C THR A 12 3.08 -15.45 18.09
N PRO A 13 3.67 -15.35 19.30
CA PRO A 13 4.88 -14.56 19.50
C PRO A 13 6.02 -14.99 18.59
N LYS A 14 6.15 -16.29 18.33
CA LYS A 14 7.16 -16.80 17.39
C LYS A 14 6.98 -16.22 15.97
N GLN A 15 5.75 -16.19 15.45
CA GLN A 15 5.47 -15.62 14.12
C GLN A 15 5.79 -14.12 14.07
N VAL A 16 5.50 -13.37 15.14
CA VAL A 16 5.88 -11.96 15.26
C VAL A 16 7.40 -11.79 15.22
N LEU A 17 8.15 -12.61 15.95
CA LEU A 17 9.62 -12.56 15.97
C LEU A 17 10.22 -12.95 14.61
N ASP A 18 9.69 -13.97 13.97
CA ASP A 18 10.17 -14.40 12.64
C ASP A 18 9.86 -13.34 11.58
N TRP A 19 8.72 -12.65 11.66
CA TRP A 19 8.44 -11.48 10.85
C TRP A 19 9.41 -10.32 11.12
N MET A 20 9.67 -10.01 12.39
CA MET A 20 10.54 -8.89 12.79
C MET A 20 11.99 -9.07 12.29
N LYS A 21 12.46 -10.31 12.16
CA LYS A 21 13.79 -10.62 11.61
C LYS A 21 13.97 -10.20 10.16
N GLY A 22 12.90 -10.10 9.38
CA GLY A 22 12.97 -9.71 7.98
C GLY A 22 12.83 -8.21 7.71
N LEU A 23 12.60 -7.40 8.76
CA LEU A 23 12.61 -5.94 8.68
C LEU A 23 14.04 -5.39 8.49
N ASP A 24 14.33 -4.17 8.95
CA ASP A 24 15.66 -3.56 8.86
C ASP A 24 16.67 -4.22 9.82
N ASP A 25 17.95 -4.26 9.43
CA ASP A 25 19.04 -4.78 10.25
C ASP A 25 19.18 -3.98 11.57
N CYS A 26 18.87 -2.68 11.53
CA CYS A 26 18.93 -1.83 12.71
C CYS A 26 17.87 -2.19 13.77
N LEU A 27 16.82 -2.93 13.40
CA LEU A 27 15.75 -3.35 14.30
C LEU A 27 16.04 -4.69 14.98
N GLN A 28 17.03 -5.44 14.51
CA GLN A 28 17.33 -6.79 15.03
C GLN A 28 17.73 -6.79 16.52
N GLN A 29 18.28 -5.67 17.00
CA GLN A 29 18.61 -5.49 18.42
C GLN A 29 17.38 -5.55 19.36
N TYR A 30 16.17 -5.29 18.85
CA TYR A 30 14.95 -5.25 19.65
C TYR A 30 14.20 -6.59 19.68
N VAL A 31 14.58 -7.57 18.85
CA VAL A 31 13.88 -8.87 18.77
C VAL A 31 13.80 -9.55 20.13
N LYS A 32 14.87 -9.47 20.95
CA LYS A 32 14.88 -10.05 22.30
C LYS A 32 13.92 -9.36 23.27
N SER A 33 13.65 -8.06 23.09
CA SER A 33 12.64 -7.35 23.90
C SER A 33 11.24 -7.85 23.57
N PHE A 34 10.92 -7.96 22.29
CA PHE A 34 9.63 -8.50 21.83
C PHE A 34 9.42 -9.96 22.27
N GLU A 35 10.50 -10.76 22.26
CA GLU A 35 10.47 -12.14 22.73
C GLU A 35 10.19 -12.22 24.24
N ARG A 36 10.83 -11.36 25.04
CA ARG A 36 10.62 -11.33 26.49
C ARG A 36 9.19 -10.94 26.85
N GLU A 37 8.63 -9.95 26.16
CA GLU A 37 7.24 -9.51 26.40
C GLU A 37 6.19 -10.44 25.76
N GLN A 38 6.61 -11.51 25.05
CA GLN A 38 5.72 -12.48 24.39
C GLN A 38 4.68 -11.80 23.48
N MET A 39 5.13 -10.81 22.70
CA MET A 39 4.22 -10.01 21.89
C MET A 39 3.49 -10.86 20.84
N GLY A 40 2.16 -10.91 20.93
CA GLY A 40 1.31 -11.58 19.95
C GLY A 40 0.88 -10.67 18.80
N GLY A 41 0.26 -11.25 17.78
CA GLY A 41 -0.19 -10.53 16.60
C GLY A 41 -1.23 -9.44 16.87
N GLU A 42 -2.19 -9.69 17.77
CA GLU A 42 -3.18 -8.68 18.17
C GLU A 42 -2.53 -7.46 18.80
N GLN A 43 -1.56 -7.66 19.69
CA GLN A 43 -0.82 -6.57 20.34
C GLN A 43 0.03 -5.81 19.32
N LEU A 44 0.72 -6.52 18.43
CA LEU A 44 1.52 -5.91 17.37
C LEU A 44 0.69 -4.97 16.48
N LEU A 45 -0.52 -5.37 16.09
CA LEU A 45 -1.39 -4.56 15.22
C LEU A 45 -1.88 -3.26 15.87
N HIS A 46 -1.82 -3.15 17.20
CA HIS A 46 -2.24 -1.95 17.94
C HIS A 46 -1.07 -1.22 18.61
N ILE A 47 0.16 -1.61 18.27
CA ILE A 47 1.35 -1.07 18.93
C ILE A 47 1.47 0.44 18.69
N THR A 48 1.76 1.17 19.76
CA THR A 48 1.88 2.62 19.76
C THR A 48 3.34 3.07 19.93
N HIS A 49 3.62 4.35 19.66
CA HIS A 49 4.92 4.96 19.98
C HIS A 49 5.31 4.74 21.46
N GLN A 50 4.36 4.86 22.38
CA GLN A 50 4.61 4.66 23.80
C GLN A 50 5.00 3.21 24.14
N GLU A 51 4.26 2.23 23.61
CA GLU A 51 4.58 0.81 23.85
C GLU A 51 5.93 0.42 23.22
N LEU A 52 6.29 1.03 22.09
CA LEU A 52 7.62 0.87 21.50
C LEU A 52 8.73 1.42 22.40
N GLU A 53 8.52 2.56 23.06
CA GLU A 53 9.47 3.08 24.05
C GLU A 53 9.63 2.13 25.24
N GLU A 54 8.52 1.57 25.75
CA GLU A 54 8.51 0.60 26.84
C GLU A 54 9.26 -0.71 26.47
N LEU A 55 9.24 -1.09 25.18
CA LEU A 55 10.04 -2.19 24.62
C LEU A 55 11.52 -1.85 24.41
N GLY A 56 11.92 -0.61 24.68
CA GLY A 56 13.28 -0.10 24.54
C GLY A 56 13.59 0.48 23.16
N VAL A 57 12.59 0.62 22.28
CA VAL A 57 12.72 1.28 20.97
C VAL A 57 12.56 2.78 21.16
N THR A 58 13.58 3.46 21.68
CA THR A 58 13.54 4.91 21.98
C THR A 58 13.92 5.81 20.80
N ARG A 59 14.49 5.26 19.74
CA ARG A 59 14.87 6.02 18.56
C ARG A 59 13.66 6.21 17.66
N ILE A 60 13.24 7.46 17.46
CA ILE A 60 12.10 7.82 16.61
C ILE A 60 12.19 7.14 15.24
N GLY A 61 13.33 7.23 14.55
CA GLY A 61 13.49 6.58 13.24
C GLY A 61 13.30 5.05 13.26
N HIS A 62 13.62 4.38 14.37
CA HIS A 62 13.37 2.94 14.50
C HIS A 62 11.90 2.64 14.82
N GLN A 63 11.25 3.51 15.60
CA GLN A 63 9.81 3.42 15.86
C GLN A 63 9.03 3.56 14.55
N GLU A 64 9.34 4.58 13.74
CA GLU A 64 8.69 4.81 12.44
C GLU A 64 8.84 3.61 11.51
N LEU A 65 10.04 3.00 11.40
CA LEU A 65 10.22 1.79 10.58
C LEU A 65 9.35 0.61 11.02
N ILE A 66 9.15 0.42 12.33
CA ILE A 66 8.27 -0.63 12.85
C ILE A 66 6.81 -0.28 12.57
N LEU A 67 6.40 0.95 12.87
CA LEU A 67 5.02 1.40 12.70
C LEU A 67 4.59 1.39 11.23
N GLU A 68 5.44 1.84 10.31
CA GLU A 68 5.19 1.74 8.86
C GLU A 68 5.00 0.28 8.43
N ALA A 69 5.80 -0.64 8.95
CA ALA A 69 5.66 -2.06 8.65
C ALA A 69 4.37 -2.66 9.26
N VAL A 70 3.99 -2.23 10.46
CA VAL A 70 2.73 -2.60 11.12
C VAL A 70 1.52 -2.05 10.37
N ASP A 71 1.57 -0.82 9.85
CA ASP A 71 0.51 -0.23 9.04
C ASP A 71 0.21 -1.08 7.79
N LEU A 72 1.26 -1.63 7.16
CA LEU A 72 1.10 -2.55 6.04
C LEU A 72 0.45 -3.88 6.45
N LEU A 73 0.79 -4.39 7.65
CA LEU A 73 0.14 -5.57 8.22
C LEU A 73 -1.34 -5.29 8.53
N CYS A 74 -1.67 -4.13 9.11
CA CYS A 74 -3.03 -3.68 9.34
C CYS A 74 -3.82 -3.61 8.02
N ALA A 75 -3.24 -2.99 6.99
CA ALA A 75 -3.86 -2.88 5.67
C ALA A 75 -4.15 -4.27 5.06
N LEU A 76 -3.23 -5.23 5.22
CA LEU A 76 -3.44 -6.60 4.78
C LEU A 76 -4.53 -7.32 5.61
N ASN A 77 -4.46 -7.21 6.94
CA ASN A 77 -5.35 -7.93 7.87
C ASN A 77 -6.81 -7.48 7.76
N TYR A 78 -7.04 -6.18 7.58
CA TYR A 78 -8.39 -5.59 7.55
C TYR A 78 -8.89 -5.25 6.13
N GLY A 79 -7.98 -5.15 5.15
CA GLY A 79 -8.31 -4.66 3.81
C GLY A 79 -8.64 -5.73 2.78
N LEU A 80 -8.14 -6.95 2.91
CA LEU A 80 -8.14 -7.94 1.83
C LEU A 80 -9.52 -8.20 1.19
N GLU A 81 -10.58 -8.36 1.98
CA GLU A 81 -11.92 -8.68 1.47
C GLU A 81 -12.72 -7.46 1.01
N THR A 82 -12.36 -6.27 1.49
CA THR A 82 -13.14 -5.04 1.32
C THR A 82 -12.51 -4.05 0.35
N GLU A 83 -11.26 -4.24 -0.03
CA GLU A 83 -10.52 -3.32 -0.88
C GLU A 83 -10.77 -3.58 -2.37
N ASN A 84 -11.50 -2.65 -2.99
CA ASN A 84 -11.68 -2.54 -4.43
C ASN A 84 -11.78 -1.07 -4.83
N LEU A 85 -11.75 -0.80 -6.14
CA LEU A 85 -11.76 0.57 -6.65
C LEU A 85 -13.00 1.34 -6.18
N ARG A 86 -14.16 0.68 -6.06
CA ARG A 86 -15.41 1.28 -5.57
C ARG A 86 -15.30 1.68 -4.10
N THR A 87 -14.86 0.79 -3.22
CA THR A 87 -14.77 1.08 -1.78
C THR A 87 -13.71 2.14 -1.48
N LEU A 88 -12.59 2.12 -2.20
CA LEU A 88 -11.56 3.17 -2.13
C LEU A 88 -12.08 4.53 -2.59
N SER A 89 -12.85 4.56 -3.69
CA SER A 89 -13.49 5.78 -4.18
C SER A 89 -14.52 6.31 -3.19
N HIS A 90 -15.31 5.44 -2.55
CA HIS A 90 -16.22 5.84 -1.48
C HIS A 90 -15.49 6.39 -0.25
N LYS A 91 -14.39 5.77 0.18
CA LYS A 91 -13.57 6.26 1.31
C LYS A 91 -13.00 7.66 1.03
N LEU A 92 -12.44 7.88 -0.16
CA LEU A 92 -11.95 9.19 -0.57
C LEU A 92 -13.08 10.25 -0.61
N ASN A 93 -14.23 9.90 -1.19
CA ASN A 93 -15.40 10.77 -1.26
C ASN A 93 -15.94 11.13 0.15
N ALA A 94 -16.02 10.15 1.04
CA ALA A 94 -16.44 10.36 2.42
C ALA A 94 -15.48 11.30 3.17
N SER A 95 -14.17 11.10 3.04
CA SER A 95 -13.16 11.99 3.63
C SER A 95 -13.28 13.43 3.09
N ALA A 96 -13.45 13.58 1.77
CA ALA A 96 -13.63 14.89 1.14
C ALA A 96 -14.91 15.61 1.63
N LYS A 97 -16.01 14.88 1.82
CA LYS A 97 -17.27 15.41 2.37
C LYS A 97 -17.17 15.74 3.85
N ASN A 98 -16.47 14.93 4.63
CA ASN A 98 -16.24 15.20 6.06
C ASN A 98 -15.45 16.50 6.26
N LEU A 99 -14.38 16.70 5.49
CA LEU A 99 -13.61 17.95 5.54
C LEU A 99 -14.46 19.17 5.11
N GLN A 100 -15.29 19.03 4.08
CA GLN A 100 -16.23 20.09 3.69
C GLN A 100 -17.21 20.43 4.82
N ASN A 101 -17.81 19.41 5.44
CA ASN A 101 -18.75 19.59 6.55
C ASN A 101 -18.07 20.22 7.77
N PHE A 102 -16.84 19.83 8.07
CA PHE A 102 -16.03 20.42 9.13
C PHE A 102 -15.82 21.93 8.91
N ILE A 103 -15.41 22.33 7.71
CA ILE A 103 -15.22 23.74 7.33
C ILE A 103 -16.53 24.53 7.45
N LEU A 104 -17.61 23.99 6.87
CA LEU A 104 -18.91 24.64 6.87
C LEU A 104 -19.50 24.75 8.29
N GLY A 105 -19.30 23.73 9.13
CA GLY A 105 -19.70 23.73 10.53
C GLY A 105 -18.98 24.82 11.33
N ARG A 106 -17.66 24.94 11.16
CA ARG A 106 -16.87 25.99 11.82
C ARG A 106 -17.31 27.40 11.43
N ARG A 107 -17.60 27.63 10.14
CA ARG A 107 -18.06 28.95 9.64
C ARG A 107 -19.44 29.36 10.17
N ARG A 108 -20.29 28.39 10.54
CA ARG A 108 -21.60 28.64 11.15
C ARG A 108 -21.51 28.93 12.65
N GLY A 109 -20.38 28.64 13.28
CA GLY A 109 -20.15 28.91 14.70
C GLY A 109 -20.01 30.40 14.97
N GLY A 110 -20.65 30.89 16.04
CA GLY A 110 -20.66 32.32 16.39
C GLY A 110 -19.31 32.92 16.80
N HIS A 111 -18.23 32.14 16.84
CA HIS A 111 -16.87 32.56 17.24
C HIS A 111 -15.83 32.29 16.13
N TYR A 112 -16.25 32.28 14.87
CA TYR A 112 -15.34 32.07 13.74
C TYR A 112 -14.41 33.27 13.51
N ASP A 113 -13.11 33.08 13.73
CA ASP A 113 -12.07 34.09 13.60
C ASP A 113 -11.20 33.91 12.34
N GLY A 114 -11.60 33.05 11.40
CA GLY A 114 -10.74 32.61 10.29
C GLY A 114 -10.33 33.70 9.30
N ARG A 115 -10.94 34.90 9.34
CA ARG A 115 -10.50 36.07 8.57
C ARG A 115 -9.32 36.81 9.19
N ALA A 116 -9.13 36.70 10.51
CA ALA A 116 -8.03 37.32 11.25
C ALA A 116 -6.94 36.30 11.59
N SER A 117 -7.33 35.04 11.84
CA SER A 117 -6.41 33.96 12.15
C SER A 117 -5.67 33.45 10.90
N ARG A 118 -4.40 33.09 11.10
CA ARG A 118 -3.54 32.39 10.12
C ARG A 118 -3.17 30.98 10.58
N ARG A 119 -3.62 30.57 11.77
CA ARG A 119 -3.29 29.26 12.36
C ARG A 119 -4.42 28.27 12.10
N LEU A 120 -4.12 27.22 11.36
CA LEU A 120 -5.05 26.11 11.15
C LEU A 120 -5.18 25.26 12.43
N PRO A 121 -6.39 24.85 12.82
CA PRO A 121 -6.55 23.91 13.94
C PRO A 121 -5.95 22.54 13.64
N ASN A 122 -5.56 21.81 14.68
CA ASN A 122 -4.99 20.48 14.52
C ASN A 122 -5.99 19.49 13.89
N ASP A 123 -7.25 19.46 14.33
CA ASP A 123 -8.29 18.57 13.76
C ASP A 123 -8.54 18.82 12.27
N PHE A 124 -8.34 20.06 11.82
CA PHE A 124 -8.39 20.43 10.41
C PHE A 124 -7.24 19.80 9.63
N LEU A 125 -6.02 19.92 10.15
CA LEU A 125 -4.83 19.34 9.54
C LEU A 125 -4.92 17.81 9.52
N THR A 126 -5.39 17.17 10.60
CA THR A 126 -5.68 15.73 10.64
C THR A 126 -6.65 15.33 9.53
N SER A 127 -7.75 16.06 9.37
CA SER A 127 -8.73 15.79 8.30
C SER A 127 -8.14 15.94 6.89
N VAL A 128 -7.20 16.86 6.68
CA VAL A 128 -6.46 16.98 5.40
C VAL A 128 -5.52 15.80 5.19
N VAL A 129 -4.82 15.35 6.23
CA VAL A 129 -3.95 14.17 6.18
C VAL A 129 -4.76 12.92 5.87
N ASP A 130 -5.91 12.73 6.52
CA ASP A 130 -6.83 11.60 6.26
C ASP A 130 -7.34 11.60 4.82
N LEU A 131 -7.64 12.78 4.27
CA LEU A 131 -8.04 12.93 2.87
C LEU A 131 -6.92 12.53 1.91
N ILE A 132 -5.69 12.98 2.16
CA ILE A 132 -4.51 12.61 1.36
C ILE A 132 -4.23 11.11 1.49
N GLY A 133 -4.36 10.52 2.68
CA GLY A 133 -4.20 9.09 2.90
C GLY A 133 -5.21 8.26 2.10
N ALA A 134 -6.49 8.65 2.12
CA ALA A 134 -7.51 8.00 1.31
C ALA A 134 -7.22 8.10 -0.21
N ALA A 135 -6.69 9.25 -0.66
CA ALA A 135 -6.31 9.45 -2.06
C ALA A 135 -5.11 8.59 -2.46
N LYS A 136 -4.09 8.49 -1.60
CA LYS A 136 -2.91 7.61 -1.82
C LYS A 136 -3.33 6.16 -2.01
N ASN A 137 -4.26 5.66 -1.18
CA ASN A 137 -4.76 4.28 -1.31
C ASN A 137 -5.45 4.04 -2.65
N LEU A 138 -6.27 5.00 -3.11
CA LEU A 138 -6.90 4.93 -4.43
C LEU A 138 -5.87 4.98 -5.57
N LEU A 139 -4.87 5.86 -5.47
CA LEU A 139 -3.78 5.98 -6.44
C LEU A 139 -2.95 4.70 -6.52
N ALA A 140 -2.65 4.07 -5.38
CA ALA A 140 -1.93 2.79 -5.34
C ALA A 140 -2.67 1.67 -6.09
N TRP A 141 -3.99 1.77 -6.24
CA TRP A 141 -4.81 0.90 -7.09
C TRP A 141 -4.69 1.24 -8.57
N LEU A 142 -4.86 2.52 -8.91
CA LEU A 142 -4.79 3.02 -10.30
C LEU A 142 -3.39 2.86 -10.92
N ASP A 143 -2.34 2.84 -10.09
CA ASP A 143 -0.94 2.76 -10.52
C ASP A 143 -0.49 1.38 -11.01
N ARG A 144 -1.34 0.35 -10.89
CA ARG A 144 -0.98 -1.02 -11.27
C ARG A 144 -1.95 -1.61 -12.27
N SER A 145 -1.53 -2.69 -12.91
CA SER A 145 -2.38 -3.47 -13.82
C SER A 145 -3.64 -3.95 -13.09
N PRO A 146 -4.83 -3.97 -13.74
CA PRO A 146 -5.08 -3.61 -15.15
C PRO A 146 -5.36 -2.12 -15.39
N PHE A 147 -5.49 -1.32 -14.33
CA PHE A 147 -5.91 0.09 -14.43
C PHE A 147 -4.84 0.99 -15.07
N ALA A 148 -3.57 0.72 -14.80
CA ALA A 148 -2.45 1.47 -15.34
C ALA A 148 -2.38 1.46 -16.88
N SER A 149 -2.95 0.45 -17.54
CA SER A 149 -3.01 0.36 -19.01
C SER A 149 -4.20 1.08 -19.63
N VAL A 150 -5.14 1.60 -18.83
CA VAL A 150 -6.35 2.26 -19.31
C VAL A 150 -6.16 3.79 -19.26
N THR A 151 -6.38 4.44 -20.40
CA THR A 151 -6.15 5.89 -20.58
C THR A 151 -7.06 6.74 -19.68
N GLU A 152 -8.33 6.37 -19.52
CA GLU A 152 -9.28 7.10 -18.66
C GLU A 152 -8.81 7.11 -17.19
N TYR A 153 -8.43 5.95 -16.65
CA TYR A 153 -7.90 5.85 -15.29
C TYR A 153 -6.58 6.59 -15.10
N SER A 154 -5.75 6.66 -16.15
CA SER A 154 -4.50 7.45 -16.13
C SER A 154 -4.76 8.96 -15.99
N LEU A 155 -5.80 9.48 -16.65
CA LEU A 155 -6.20 10.89 -16.52
C LEU A 155 -6.74 11.19 -15.12
N LEU A 156 -7.62 10.32 -14.60
CA LEU A 156 -8.18 10.47 -13.25
C LEU A 156 -7.09 10.43 -12.19
N LYS A 157 -6.14 9.48 -12.31
CA LYS A 157 -4.94 9.39 -11.47
C LYS A 157 -4.18 10.71 -11.45
N ASN A 158 -3.81 11.25 -12.61
CA ASN A 158 -3.02 12.48 -12.70
C ASN A 158 -3.74 13.67 -12.05
N ASN A 159 -5.06 13.77 -12.23
CA ASN A 159 -5.87 14.79 -11.58
C ASN A 159 -5.87 14.65 -10.05
N ILE A 160 -6.03 13.42 -9.53
CA ILE A 160 -5.99 13.16 -8.08
C ILE A 160 -4.60 13.54 -7.52
N VAL A 161 -3.51 13.14 -8.19
CA VAL A 161 -2.13 13.51 -7.79
C VAL A 161 -1.98 15.03 -7.71
N GLN A 162 -2.42 15.75 -8.76
CA GLN A 162 -2.33 17.20 -8.80
C GLN A 162 -3.11 17.86 -7.65
N LEU A 163 -4.33 17.38 -7.37
CA LEU A 163 -5.17 17.89 -6.28
C LEU A 163 -4.55 17.60 -4.90
N CYS A 164 -3.92 16.44 -4.69
CA CYS A 164 -3.18 16.15 -3.46
C CYS A 164 -1.99 17.09 -3.27
N LEU A 165 -1.21 17.35 -4.32
CA LEU A 165 -0.11 18.32 -4.29
C LEU A 165 -0.62 19.74 -4.01
N GLU A 166 -1.75 20.11 -4.61
CA GLU A 166 -2.42 21.39 -4.35
C GLU A 166 -2.85 21.50 -2.88
N LEU A 167 -3.48 20.46 -2.30
CA LEU A 167 -3.84 20.43 -0.88
C LEU A 167 -2.62 20.65 0.03
N THR A 168 -1.54 19.92 -0.21
CA THR A 168 -0.28 20.07 0.56
C THR A 168 0.28 21.48 0.43
N THR A 169 0.22 22.06 -0.77
CA THR A 169 0.68 23.43 -1.02
C THR A 169 -0.21 24.45 -0.31
N ILE A 170 -1.53 24.29 -0.37
CA ILE A 170 -2.49 25.22 0.26
C ILE A 170 -2.30 25.26 1.78
N VAL A 171 -2.12 24.12 2.45
CA VAL A 171 -1.92 24.11 3.92
C VAL A 171 -0.59 24.70 4.37
N GLN A 172 0.37 24.85 3.45
CA GLN A 172 1.68 25.47 3.69
C GLN A 172 1.72 26.97 3.33
N GLN A 173 0.70 27.49 2.62
CA GLN A 173 0.66 28.89 2.24
C GLN A 173 0.38 29.80 3.45
N ASP A 174 1.12 30.91 3.52
CA ASP A 174 0.85 31.97 4.50
C ASP A 174 -0.31 32.85 4.04
N CYS A 175 -1.53 32.38 4.28
CA CYS A 175 -2.76 33.12 4.04
C CYS A 175 -3.72 32.98 5.24
N THR A 176 -4.83 33.73 5.19
CA THR A 176 -5.84 33.63 6.26
C THR A 176 -6.52 32.26 6.23
N VAL A 177 -6.95 31.76 7.40
CA VAL A 177 -7.66 30.48 7.49
C VAL A 177 -8.87 30.45 6.56
N TYR A 178 -9.59 31.57 6.40
CA TYR A 178 -10.71 31.70 5.47
C TYR A 178 -10.33 31.45 4.01
N GLU A 179 -9.19 31.99 3.56
CA GLU A 179 -8.67 31.79 2.20
C GLU A 179 -8.22 30.34 2.00
N THR A 180 -7.48 29.77 2.96
CA THR A 180 -7.07 28.36 2.94
C THR A 180 -8.28 27.43 2.83
N GLU A 181 -9.30 27.65 3.67
CA GLU A 181 -10.55 26.87 3.67
C GLU A 181 -11.28 26.97 2.32
N ASN A 182 -11.34 28.14 1.69
CA ASN A 182 -12.00 28.29 0.38
C ASN A 182 -11.31 27.49 -0.73
N LYS A 183 -9.97 27.50 -0.76
CA LYS A 183 -9.19 26.72 -1.72
C LYS A 183 -9.38 25.21 -1.47
N ILE A 184 -9.33 24.78 -0.21
CA ILE A 184 -9.54 23.37 0.17
C ILE A 184 -10.96 22.91 -0.17
N LEU A 185 -11.99 23.74 0.03
CA LEU A 185 -13.36 23.42 -0.38
C LEU A 185 -13.46 23.16 -1.89
N HIS A 186 -12.73 23.94 -2.71
CA HIS A 186 -12.68 23.71 -4.16
C HIS A 186 -12.05 22.35 -4.48
N VAL A 187 -10.89 22.04 -3.89
CA VAL A 187 -10.21 20.76 -4.10
C VAL A 187 -11.09 19.58 -3.65
N CYS A 188 -11.71 19.65 -2.47
CA CYS A 188 -12.60 18.61 -1.97
C CYS A 188 -13.79 18.36 -2.90
N LYS A 189 -14.36 19.43 -3.50
CA LYS A 189 -15.46 19.31 -4.45
C LYS A 189 -15.01 18.61 -5.73
N THR A 190 -13.84 18.95 -6.24
CA THR A 190 -13.27 18.30 -7.44
C THR A 190 -12.94 16.84 -7.17
N LEU A 191 -12.31 16.52 -6.03
CA LEU A 191 -12.03 15.13 -5.62
C LEU A 191 -13.31 14.31 -5.49
N ALA A 192 -14.35 14.85 -4.84
CA ALA A 192 -15.64 14.17 -4.73
C ALA A 192 -16.26 13.87 -6.11
N GLY A 193 -16.18 14.82 -7.05
CA GLY A 193 -16.64 14.62 -8.43
C GLY A 193 -15.87 13.53 -9.18
N ILE A 194 -14.55 13.44 -8.99
CA ILE A 194 -13.72 12.36 -9.54
C ILE A 194 -14.15 11.01 -8.93
N CYS A 195 -14.38 10.94 -7.62
CA CYS A 195 -14.85 9.72 -6.99
C CYS A 195 -16.22 9.29 -7.50
N ASP A 196 -17.17 10.23 -7.62
CA ASP A 196 -18.50 9.96 -8.16
C ASP A 196 -18.42 9.45 -9.61
N HIS A 197 -17.50 9.99 -10.42
CA HIS A 197 -17.21 9.48 -11.76
C HIS A 197 -16.71 8.03 -11.72
N ILE A 198 -15.69 7.73 -10.92
CA ILE A 198 -15.16 6.35 -10.78
C ILE A 198 -16.24 5.37 -10.30
N ILE A 199 -17.08 5.80 -9.35
CA ILE A 199 -18.21 5.00 -8.86
C ILE A 199 -19.25 4.80 -9.96
N SER A 200 -19.48 5.79 -10.84
CA SER A 200 -20.42 5.66 -11.96
C SER A 200 -19.94 4.69 -13.05
N LEU A 201 -18.62 4.48 -13.18
CA LEU A 201 -18.01 3.48 -14.06
C LEU A 201 -18.22 2.04 -13.57
N SER A 202 -18.94 1.83 -12.45
CA SER A 202 -19.08 0.56 -11.76
C SER A 202 -19.90 -0.54 -12.47
N SER A 203 -20.39 -0.27 -13.69
CA SER A 203 -20.86 -1.31 -14.60
C SER A 203 -19.73 -2.22 -15.10
N ASP A 204 -18.47 -1.78 -14.98
CA ASP A 204 -17.29 -2.58 -15.29
C ASP A 204 -16.99 -3.58 -14.16
N SER A 205 -16.89 -4.87 -14.49
CA SER A 205 -16.67 -5.96 -13.51
C SER A 205 -15.39 -5.76 -12.69
N LEU A 206 -14.39 -5.07 -13.28
CA LEU A 206 -13.12 -4.72 -12.67
C LEU A 206 -13.23 -3.75 -11.50
N VAL A 207 -14.20 -2.85 -11.50
CA VAL A 207 -14.39 -1.85 -10.42
C VAL A 207 -14.95 -2.50 -9.15
N SER A 208 -15.67 -3.60 -9.31
CA SER A 208 -16.45 -4.25 -8.24
C SER A 208 -15.79 -5.50 -7.67
N GLN A 209 -14.80 -6.08 -8.37
CA GLN A 209 -14.09 -7.25 -7.90
C GLN A 209 -13.07 -6.84 -6.81
N SER A 210 -13.02 -7.60 -5.72
CA SER A 210 -12.05 -7.39 -4.64
C SER A 210 -10.69 -8.02 -4.97
N ALA A 211 -9.64 -7.51 -4.33
CA ALA A 211 -8.39 -8.24 -4.26
C ALA A 211 -8.61 -9.61 -3.58
N HIS A 212 -7.79 -10.60 -3.93
CA HIS A 212 -7.83 -11.91 -3.29
C HIS A 212 -6.43 -12.49 -3.14
N LEU A 213 -6.26 -13.46 -2.25
CA LEU A 213 -5.00 -14.20 -2.13
C LEU A 213 -5.03 -15.45 -2.99
N GLU A 214 -3.94 -15.70 -3.70
CA GLU A 214 -3.71 -16.93 -4.45
C GLU A 214 -2.36 -17.54 -4.03
N VAL A 215 -2.36 -18.86 -3.80
CA VAL A 215 -1.13 -19.62 -3.52
C VAL A 215 -0.56 -20.16 -4.83
N VAL A 216 0.70 -19.85 -5.09
CA VAL A 216 1.45 -20.29 -6.26
C VAL A 216 2.63 -21.14 -5.80
N HIS A 217 2.73 -22.35 -6.35
CA HIS A 217 3.84 -23.25 -6.13
C HIS A 217 4.78 -23.16 -7.33
N LEU A 218 6.02 -22.76 -7.09
CA LEU A 218 7.10 -22.82 -8.08
C LEU A 218 8.00 -23.99 -7.69
N THR A 219 8.08 -25.00 -8.54
CA THR A 219 8.89 -26.19 -8.33
C THR A 219 9.95 -26.31 -9.43
N SER A 220 10.89 -27.25 -9.28
CA SER A 220 11.89 -27.57 -10.30
C SER A 220 12.79 -26.38 -10.65
N ILE A 221 13.23 -25.63 -9.63
CA ILE A 221 14.13 -24.49 -9.79
C ILE A 221 15.54 -25.03 -10.05
N MET A 222 16.04 -24.85 -11.27
CA MET A 222 17.43 -25.22 -11.57
C MET A 222 18.37 -24.26 -10.83
N PRO A 223 19.43 -24.72 -10.15
CA PRO A 223 20.34 -23.82 -9.40
C PRO A 223 20.97 -22.71 -10.26
N SER A 224 21.10 -22.94 -11.57
CA SER A 224 21.58 -21.98 -12.56
C SER A 224 20.52 -21.01 -13.08
N GLU A 225 19.24 -21.33 -12.89
CA GLU A 225 18.09 -20.60 -13.43
C GLU A 225 17.24 -20.10 -12.26
N GLY A 226 17.36 -18.81 -11.93
CA GLY A 226 16.54 -18.21 -10.88
C GLY A 226 15.05 -18.29 -11.21
N LEU A 227 14.19 -17.94 -10.24
CA LEU A 227 12.72 -17.95 -10.39
C LEU A 227 12.22 -17.16 -11.63
N GLY A 228 13.00 -16.17 -12.07
CA GLY A 228 12.68 -15.31 -13.20
C GLY A 228 11.52 -14.36 -12.90
N MET A 229 11.47 -13.83 -11.67
CA MET A 229 10.56 -12.76 -11.27
C MET A 229 11.34 -11.46 -11.09
N TYR A 230 10.72 -10.34 -11.46
CA TYR A 230 11.24 -9.01 -11.21
C TYR A 230 10.40 -8.35 -10.12
N ILE A 231 10.99 -8.16 -8.94
CA ILE A 231 10.31 -7.59 -7.78
C ILE A 231 10.87 -6.20 -7.53
N LYS A 232 9.97 -5.22 -7.36
CA LYS A 232 10.29 -3.87 -6.93
C LYS A 232 9.55 -3.56 -5.64
N SER A 233 10.24 -2.93 -4.69
CA SER A 233 9.59 -2.34 -3.52
C SER A 233 9.09 -0.94 -3.84
N THR A 234 7.85 -0.64 -3.45
CA THR A 234 7.31 0.73 -3.51
C THR A 234 7.87 1.57 -2.37
N TYR A 235 7.68 2.89 -2.44
CA TYR A 235 8.04 3.78 -1.34
C TYR A 235 7.31 3.40 -0.04
N ASP A 236 6.04 3.00 -0.16
CA ASP A 236 5.22 2.55 0.97
C ASP A 236 5.51 1.08 1.38
N GLY A 237 6.70 0.53 1.10
CA GLY A 237 7.13 -0.78 1.60
C GLY A 237 6.47 -2.03 1.01
N LEU A 238 5.64 -1.92 -0.04
CA LEU A 238 5.01 -3.07 -0.71
C LEU A 238 5.95 -3.70 -1.75
N HIS A 239 6.02 -5.03 -1.78
CA HIS A 239 6.79 -5.78 -2.78
C HIS A 239 5.90 -6.20 -3.94
N VAL A 240 6.15 -5.63 -5.12
CA VAL A 240 5.32 -5.82 -6.30
C VAL A 240 6.10 -6.53 -7.39
N ILE A 241 5.50 -7.56 -7.99
CA ILE A 241 6.02 -8.23 -9.17
C ILE A 241 5.75 -7.33 -10.38
N THR A 242 6.79 -6.96 -11.09
CA THR A 242 6.75 -6.06 -12.26
C THR A 242 6.88 -6.82 -13.58
N GLY A 243 7.32 -8.08 -13.53
CA GLY A 243 7.58 -8.88 -14.70
C GLY A 243 8.02 -10.30 -14.37
N THR A 244 7.99 -11.15 -15.40
CA THR A 244 8.59 -12.47 -15.45
C THR A 244 9.53 -12.59 -16.65
N THR A 245 10.54 -13.46 -16.53
CA THR A 245 11.41 -13.82 -17.65
C THR A 245 10.74 -14.91 -18.48
N GLU A 246 10.73 -14.77 -19.81
CA GLU A 246 10.19 -15.79 -20.72
C GLU A 246 10.79 -17.18 -20.43
N ASN A 247 9.93 -18.20 -20.37
CA ASN A 247 10.28 -19.61 -20.08
C ASN A 247 10.85 -19.88 -18.67
N SER A 248 10.87 -18.89 -17.76
CA SER A 248 11.26 -19.15 -16.38
C SER A 248 10.17 -19.90 -15.59
N PRO A 249 10.49 -20.49 -14.42
CA PRO A 249 9.47 -21.12 -13.57
C PRO A 249 8.27 -20.21 -13.27
N ALA A 250 8.52 -18.92 -13.02
CA ALA A 250 7.47 -17.93 -12.78
C ALA A 250 6.62 -17.60 -14.01
N ASP A 251 7.18 -17.63 -15.23
CA ASP A 251 6.38 -17.47 -16.45
C ASP A 251 5.59 -18.76 -16.78
N LEU A 252 6.23 -19.92 -16.63
CA LEU A 252 5.63 -21.22 -16.97
C LEU A 252 4.45 -21.59 -16.08
N CYS A 253 4.41 -21.12 -14.83
CA CYS A 253 3.28 -21.38 -13.95
C CYS A 253 1.99 -20.66 -14.40
N LYS A 254 2.11 -19.61 -15.23
CA LYS A 254 1.01 -18.77 -15.75
C LYS A 254 0.07 -18.19 -14.68
N LYS A 255 0.50 -18.21 -13.42
CA LYS A 255 -0.24 -17.68 -12.27
C LYS A 255 0.34 -16.37 -11.77
N ILE A 256 1.51 -15.95 -12.23
CA ILE A 256 2.19 -14.74 -11.76
C ILE A 256 2.07 -13.64 -12.80
N HIS A 257 1.61 -12.47 -12.36
CA HIS A 257 1.31 -11.33 -13.23
C HIS A 257 1.93 -10.04 -12.67
N ALA A 258 2.15 -9.07 -13.57
CA ALA A 258 2.61 -7.75 -13.18
C ALA A 258 1.52 -7.05 -12.36
N GLY A 259 1.91 -6.47 -11.23
CA GLY A 259 1.02 -5.85 -10.26
C GLY A 259 0.67 -6.73 -9.06
N ASP A 260 1.00 -8.03 -9.11
CA ASP A 260 0.82 -8.94 -7.96
C ASP A 260 1.73 -8.52 -6.80
N GLU A 261 1.19 -8.57 -5.59
CA GLU A 261 1.92 -8.20 -4.37
C GLU A 261 2.35 -9.47 -3.62
N VAL A 262 3.61 -9.53 -3.20
CA VAL A 262 4.13 -10.69 -2.46
C VAL A 262 3.76 -10.57 -0.99
N ILE A 263 2.90 -11.49 -0.52
CA ILE A 263 2.39 -11.48 0.86
C ILE A 263 3.14 -12.49 1.72
N GLN A 264 3.32 -13.71 1.24
CA GLN A 264 4.09 -14.75 1.95
C GLN A 264 5.06 -15.48 1.05
N VAL A 265 6.17 -15.93 1.65
CA VAL A 265 7.15 -16.86 1.08
C VAL A 265 7.26 -18.03 2.04
N ASN A 266 7.01 -19.26 1.56
CA ASN A 266 7.07 -20.49 2.37
C ASN A 266 6.28 -20.37 3.69
N HIS A 267 5.07 -19.79 3.61
CA HIS A 267 4.17 -19.51 4.74
C HIS A 267 4.64 -18.42 5.74
N GLN A 268 5.81 -17.82 5.53
CA GLN A 268 6.25 -16.64 6.27
C GLN A 268 5.69 -15.38 5.62
N THR A 269 4.99 -14.54 6.38
CA THR A 269 4.54 -13.23 5.90
C THR A 269 5.72 -12.29 5.79
N VAL A 270 5.89 -11.69 4.61
CA VAL A 270 7.04 -10.84 4.22
C VAL A 270 6.66 -9.38 4.00
N VAL A 271 5.42 -9.01 4.35
CA VAL A 271 4.94 -7.63 4.26
C VAL A 271 5.72 -6.74 5.22
N GLY A 272 6.21 -5.60 4.73
CA GLY A 272 7.07 -4.68 5.47
C GLY A 272 8.55 -5.08 5.52
N TRP A 273 8.92 -6.26 5.01
CA TRP A 273 10.33 -6.69 4.98
C TRP A 273 11.18 -5.85 4.04
N GLN A 274 12.49 -5.83 4.27
CA GLN A 274 13.41 -5.30 3.26
C GLN A 274 13.50 -6.23 2.04
N LEU A 275 13.64 -5.65 0.84
CA LEU A 275 13.73 -6.42 -0.41
C LEU A 275 14.85 -7.47 -0.37
N LYS A 276 15.98 -7.14 0.25
CA LYS A 276 17.11 -8.07 0.39
C LYS A 276 16.71 -9.34 1.17
N ASN A 277 15.93 -9.18 2.24
CA ASN A 277 15.49 -10.27 3.11
C ASN A 277 14.41 -11.11 2.44
N LEU A 278 13.50 -10.46 1.70
CA LEU A 278 12.57 -11.16 0.82
C LEU A 278 13.30 -12.02 -0.22
N VAL A 279 14.29 -11.46 -0.90
CA VAL A 279 15.07 -12.18 -1.92
C VAL A 279 15.87 -13.34 -1.29
N ASN A 280 16.37 -13.18 -0.07
CA ASN A 280 17.01 -14.26 0.66
C ASN A 280 16.04 -15.40 0.96
N ALA A 281 14.85 -15.09 1.50
CA ALA A 281 13.80 -16.08 1.77
C ALA A 281 13.37 -16.85 0.50
N LEU A 282 13.29 -16.17 -0.65
CA LEU A 282 13.00 -16.80 -1.94
C LEU A 282 14.11 -17.78 -2.41
N ARG A 283 15.32 -17.69 -1.86
CA ARG A 283 16.49 -18.50 -2.22
C ARG A 283 16.82 -19.57 -1.18
N GLU A 284 16.14 -19.60 -0.04
CA GLU A 284 16.43 -20.53 1.05
C GLU A 284 16.19 -21.99 0.66
N ASP A 285 15.13 -22.27 -0.11
CA ASP A 285 14.79 -23.62 -0.57
C ASP A 285 15.07 -23.80 -2.07
N PRO A 286 16.09 -24.59 -2.46
CA PRO A 286 16.39 -24.88 -3.86
C PRO A 286 15.39 -25.87 -4.50
N CYS A 287 14.57 -26.58 -3.73
CA CYS A 287 13.59 -27.55 -4.26
C CYS A 287 12.34 -26.86 -4.84
N GLY A 288 12.01 -25.68 -4.34
CA GLY A 288 10.82 -24.94 -4.73
C GLY A 288 10.49 -23.81 -3.76
N VAL A 289 9.58 -22.93 -4.16
CA VAL A 289 9.06 -21.86 -3.30
C VAL A 289 7.54 -21.82 -3.38
N ILE A 290 6.91 -21.63 -2.23
CA ILE A 290 5.47 -21.40 -2.11
C ILE A 290 5.25 -19.91 -1.89
N LEU A 291 4.49 -19.28 -2.78
CA LEU A 291 4.17 -17.86 -2.70
C LEU A 291 2.69 -17.68 -2.41
N THR A 292 2.36 -16.83 -1.45
CA THR A 292 1.01 -16.27 -1.33
C THR A 292 1.04 -14.87 -1.92
N LEU A 293 0.28 -14.67 -3.00
CA LEU A 293 0.23 -13.41 -3.74
C LEU A 293 -1.12 -12.72 -3.56
N LYS A 294 -1.13 -11.42 -3.30
CA LYS A 294 -2.35 -10.60 -3.39
C LYS A 294 -2.57 -10.25 -4.86
N LYS A 295 -3.58 -10.85 -5.44
CA LYS A 295 -4.08 -10.62 -6.79
C LYS A 295 -5.05 -9.46 -6.79
N ARG A 296 -4.97 -8.63 -7.83
CA ARG A 296 -5.98 -7.62 -8.14
C ARG A 296 -6.95 -8.16 -9.19
N PRO A 297 -8.16 -7.57 -9.31
CA PRO A 297 -9.09 -7.88 -10.39
C PRO A 297 -8.41 -7.87 -11.76
N GLN A 298 -8.62 -8.90 -12.57
CA GLN A 298 -8.15 -8.96 -13.95
C GLN A 298 -9.32 -9.23 -14.89
N ASN A 299 -9.28 -8.62 -16.07
CA ASN A 299 -10.26 -8.91 -17.11
C ASN A 299 -9.86 -10.25 -17.73
N THR A 300 -10.76 -11.24 -17.69
CA THR A 300 -10.50 -12.61 -18.16
C THR A 300 -10.16 -12.70 -19.65
N LEU A 301 -10.31 -11.61 -20.40
CA LEU A 301 -10.10 -11.52 -21.84
C LEU A 301 -8.69 -11.05 -22.24
N SER A 302 -7.82 -10.62 -21.30
CA SER A 302 -6.49 -10.12 -21.64
C SER A 302 -5.40 -10.41 -20.61
N SER A 303 -5.36 -11.64 -20.07
CA SER A 303 -4.23 -12.11 -19.26
C SER A 303 -2.99 -12.27 -20.15
N THR A 304 -2.32 -11.16 -20.45
CA THR A 304 -0.96 -11.20 -21.00
C THR A 304 -0.03 -11.51 -19.84
N PRO A 305 0.78 -12.58 -19.91
CA PRO A 305 1.81 -12.82 -18.92
C PRO A 305 2.72 -11.59 -18.86
N ALA A 306 3.31 -11.35 -17.69
CA ALA A 306 4.13 -10.19 -17.39
C ALA A 306 5.50 -10.23 -18.10
N LEU A 307 5.53 -10.56 -19.39
CA LEU A 307 6.74 -10.77 -20.15
C LEU A 307 7.49 -9.45 -20.29
N LEU A 308 8.58 -9.32 -19.55
CA LEU A 308 9.57 -8.30 -19.86
C LEU A 308 10.33 -8.81 -21.09
N ARG A 309 9.98 -8.28 -22.26
CA ARG A 309 10.86 -8.37 -23.43
C ARG A 309 12.14 -7.62 -23.08
N ASN A 310 13.18 -8.36 -22.75
CA ASN A 310 14.52 -7.83 -22.50
C ASN A 310 15.00 -7.02 -23.71
N VAL A 311 14.73 -5.71 -23.75
CA VAL A 311 15.51 -4.79 -24.57
C VAL A 311 16.79 -4.51 -23.79
N ARG A 312 17.68 -5.51 -23.79
CA ARG A 312 19.04 -5.39 -23.27
C ARG A 312 19.66 -4.23 -24.04
N TRP A 313 19.83 -3.08 -23.39
CA TRP A 313 20.60 -1.97 -23.95
C TRP A 313 21.98 -2.52 -24.32
N LYS A 314 22.24 -2.66 -25.61
CA LYS A 314 23.59 -2.90 -26.12
C LYS A 314 24.27 -1.53 -26.15
N PRO A 315 25.35 -1.30 -25.40
CA PRO A 315 26.15 -0.10 -25.62
C PRO A 315 26.61 -0.12 -27.09
N LEU A 316 26.39 0.98 -27.80
CA LEU A 316 26.94 1.18 -29.13
C LEU A 316 28.47 1.04 -28.99
N GLY A 317 29.02 -0.04 -29.54
CA GLY A 317 30.45 -0.19 -29.66
C GLY A 317 30.99 0.97 -30.47
N LEU A 318 31.90 1.74 -29.88
CA LEU A 318 32.75 2.67 -30.61
C LEU A 318 33.59 1.84 -31.60
N GLN A 319 33.23 1.93 -32.89
CA GLN A 319 34.14 1.67 -34.00
C GLN A 319 34.77 2.99 -34.43
#